data_AF-A0A446CA90-F1
#
_entry.id   AF-A0A446CA90-F1
#
_cell.length_a   1.000
_cell.length_b   1.000
_cell.length_c   1.000
_cell.angle_alpha   90.00
_cell.angle_beta   90.00
_cell.angle_gamma   90.00
#
_symmetry.space_group_name_H-M   'P 1'
#
loop_
_entity.id
_entity.type
_entity.pdbx_description
1 polymer ?
#
loop_
_entity_poly.entity_id
_entity_poly.type
_entity_poly.pdbx_seq_one_letter_code
_entity_poly.pdbx_strand_id
1 'polypeptide(L)'
;MLEMDKDEIDAAGYFNHVNLVVGMFGVSASLTVMQFRAPAVPALVLAILMTCAAIGYAGPFRKDYHKRYRGLWKIPAFIGKMWLFLMNIVFLMLVGVGFITKEQLSAFV
;
A
#
# COMPACT_ATOMS: atom_id res chain seq x y z
N MET A 1 30.16 11.37 -6.91
CA MET A 1 28.99 10.49 -7.08
C MET A 1 28.87 9.69 -5.80
N LEU A 2 27.81 9.89 -5.02
CA LEU A 2 27.52 9.04 -3.87
C LEU A 2 27.15 7.66 -4.42
N GLU A 3 28.04 6.69 -4.28
CA GLU A 3 27.74 5.29 -4.56
C GLU A 3 26.57 4.90 -3.65
N MET A 4 25.39 4.74 -4.24
CA MET A 4 24.27 4.12 -3.55
C MET A 4 24.70 2.68 -3.27
N ASP A 5 24.92 2.40 -1.99
CA ASP A 5 25.15 1.08 -1.43
C ASP A 5 24.11 0.10 -1.99
N LYS A 6 24.49 -1.13 -2.36
CA LYS A 6 23.57 -2.11 -2.99
C LYS A 6 22.27 -2.29 -2.19
N ASP A 7 22.40 -2.24 -0.87
CA ASP A 7 21.29 -2.31 0.09
C ASP A 7 20.25 -1.19 -0.09
N GLU A 8 20.66 -0.03 -0.61
CA GLU A 8 19.80 1.13 -0.88
C GLU A 8 19.07 1.02 -2.21
N ILE A 9 19.72 0.42 -3.21
CA ILE A 9 19.12 0.12 -4.52
C ILE A 9 18.03 -0.93 -4.33
N ASP A 10 18.32 -1.98 -3.56
CA ASP A 10 17.33 -3.01 -3.28
C ASP A 10 16.15 -2.40 -2.48
N ALA A 11 16.43 -1.50 -1.51
CA ALA A 11 15.38 -0.86 -0.70
C ALA A 11 14.47 0.03 -1.51
N ALA A 12 15.05 0.81 -2.41
CA ALA A 12 14.30 1.57 -3.39
C ALA A 12 13.43 0.65 -4.25
N GLY A 13 13.95 -0.51 -4.66
CA GLY A 13 13.20 -1.54 -5.39
C GLY A 13 11.95 -2.03 -4.65
N TYR A 14 12.06 -2.34 -3.36
CA TYR A 14 10.91 -2.74 -2.54
C TYR A 14 9.85 -1.65 -2.42
N PHE A 15 10.24 -0.43 -2.02
CA PHE A 15 9.27 0.66 -1.84
C PHE A 15 8.63 1.05 -3.17
N ASN A 16 9.40 1.02 -4.27
CA ASN A 16 8.89 1.29 -5.58
C ASN A 16 7.91 0.19 -6.04
N HIS A 17 8.23 -1.09 -5.80
CA HIS A 17 7.32 -2.20 -6.09
C HIS A 17 6.02 -2.09 -5.28
N VAL A 18 6.10 -1.84 -3.97
CA VAL A 18 4.89 -1.72 -3.14
C VAL A 18 4.06 -0.49 -3.51
N ASN A 19 4.68 0.66 -3.80
CA ASN A 19 3.92 1.85 -4.18
C ASN A 19 3.35 1.78 -5.60
N LEU A 20 4.12 1.31 -6.58
CA LEU A 20 3.64 1.24 -7.96
C LEU A 20 2.74 0.03 -8.17
N VAL A 21 3.22 -1.18 -7.87
CA VAL A 21 2.49 -2.40 -8.20
C VAL A 21 1.33 -2.59 -7.24
N VAL A 22 1.60 -2.61 -5.94
CA VAL A 22 0.52 -2.80 -4.94
C VAL A 22 -0.34 -1.54 -4.85
N GLY A 23 0.24 -0.34 -4.90
CA GLY A 23 -0.54 0.90 -4.88
C GLY A 23 -1.43 1.10 -6.12
N MET A 24 -0.94 0.94 -7.35
CA MET A 24 -1.82 1.07 -8.53
C MET A 24 -2.86 -0.04 -8.58
N PHE A 25 -2.50 -1.26 -8.17
CA PHE A 25 -3.47 -2.35 -8.04
C PHE A 25 -4.57 -1.98 -7.05
N GLY A 26 -4.24 -1.38 -5.90
CA GLY A 26 -5.18 -0.89 -4.91
C GLY A 26 -6.20 0.10 -5.46
N VAL A 27 -5.76 1.05 -6.27
CA VAL A 27 -6.65 2.07 -6.85
C VAL A 27 -7.65 1.40 -7.79
N SER A 28 -7.14 0.55 -8.69
CA SER A 28 -7.99 -0.18 -9.65
C SER A 28 -8.98 -1.11 -8.93
N ALA A 29 -8.52 -1.85 -7.94
CA ALA A 29 -9.35 -2.75 -7.15
C ALA A 29 -10.41 -1.99 -6.34
N SER A 30 -10.08 -0.83 -5.78
CA SER A 30 -11.04 0.02 -5.05
C SER A 30 -12.18 0.49 -5.96
N LEU A 31 -11.86 0.91 -7.18
CA LEU A 31 -12.86 1.30 -8.17
C LEU A 31 -13.76 0.11 -8.56
N THR A 32 -13.18 -1.08 -8.71
CA THR A 32 -13.96 -2.31 -8.97
C THR A 32 -14.87 -2.67 -7.80
N VAL A 33 -14.38 -2.55 -6.56
CA VAL A 33 -15.15 -2.84 -5.34
C VAL A 33 -16.38 -1.95 -5.21
N MET A 34 -16.27 -0.66 -5.58
CA MET A 34 -17.40 0.28 -5.58
C MET A 34 -18.56 -0.13 -6.51
N GLN A 35 -18.31 -1.00 -7.49
CA GLN A 35 -19.36 -1.48 -8.40
C GLN A 35 -20.25 -2.55 -7.76
N PHE A 36 -19.78 -3.22 -6.72
CA PHE A 36 -20.56 -4.26 -6.03
C PHE A 36 -21.68 -3.66 -5.17
N ARG A 37 -22.81 -4.36 -5.08
CA ARG A 37 -23.92 -3.97 -4.19
C ARG A 37 -23.56 -4.04 -2.69
N ALA A 38 -22.59 -4.88 -2.33
CA ALA A 38 -22.09 -5.02 -0.96
C ALA A 38 -20.56 -4.90 -0.97
N PRO A 39 -20.01 -3.68 -0.94
CA PRO A 39 -18.57 -3.44 -1.10
C PRO A 39 -17.73 -3.89 0.10
N ALA A 40 -18.33 -4.06 1.29
CA ALA A 40 -17.62 -4.35 2.54
C ALA A 40 -16.76 -5.63 2.48
N VAL A 41 -17.32 -6.74 2.00
CA VAL A 41 -16.63 -8.04 1.93
C VAL A 41 -15.46 -8.02 0.95
N PRO A 42 -15.64 -7.63 -0.33
CA PRO A 42 -14.53 -7.59 -1.27
C PRO A 42 -13.49 -6.51 -0.91
N ALA A 43 -13.88 -5.37 -0.32
CA ALA A 43 -12.92 -4.39 0.21
C ALA A 43 -11.98 -5.00 1.26
N LEU A 44 -12.54 -5.73 2.21
CA LEU A 44 -11.78 -6.34 3.31
C LEU A 44 -10.86 -7.46 2.81
N VAL A 45 -11.35 -8.30 1.89
CA VAL A 45 -10.53 -9.35 1.26
C VAL A 45 -9.34 -8.73 0.50
N LEU A 46 -9.59 -7.68 -0.28
CA LEU A 46 -8.53 -6.99 -1.02
C LEU A 46 -7.53 -6.32 -0.08
N ALA A 47 -8.00 -5.65 0.98
CA ALA A 47 -7.11 -5.05 1.98
C ALA A 47 -6.19 -6.10 2.64
N ILE A 48 -6.72 -7.28 2.98
CA ILE A 48 -5.92 -8.39 3.52
C ILE A 48 -4.91 -8.89 2.48
N LEU A 49 -5.35 -9.18 1.26
CA LEU A 49 -4.47 -9.69 0.19
C LEU A 49 -3.33 -8.72 -0.11
N MET A 50 -3.63 -7.43 -0.20
CA MET A 50 -2.64 -6.38 -0.43
C MET A 50 -1.66 -6.25 0.73
N THR A 51 -2.14 -6.38 1.97
CA THR A 51 -1.29 -6.38 3.18
C THR A 51 -0.38 -7.61 3.20
N CYS A 52 -0.91 -8.79 2.88
CA CYS A 52 -0.13 -10.02 2.76
C CYS A 52 0.92 -9.93 1.63
N ALA A 53 0.57 -9.34 0.49
CA ALA A 53 1.51 -9.13 -0.62
C ALA A 53 2.64 -8.17 -0.21
N ALA A 54 2.32 -7.05 0.45
CA ALA A 54 3.31 -6.09 0.94
C ALA A 54 4.24 -6.69 2.00
N ILE A 55 3.73 -7.55 2.89
CA ILE A 55 4.52 -8.25 3.92
C ILE A 55 5.35 -9.38 3.31
N GLY A 56 4.80 -10.17 2.39
CA GLY A 56 5.49 -11.27 1.72
C GLY A 56 6.71 -10.79 0.93
N TYR A 57 6.56 -9.66 0.23
CA TYR A 57 7.66 -9.03 -0.50
C TYR A 57 8.69 -8.35 0.42
N ALA A 58 8.35 -8.11 1.70
CA ALA A 58 9.22 -7.48 2.69
C ALA A 58 10.26 -8.45 3.31
N GLY A 59 10.14 -9.75 3.08
CA GLY A 59 10.98 -10.79 3.71
C GLY A 59 12.49 -10.58 3.55
N PRO A 60 13.02 -10.36 2.33
CA PRO A 60 14.43 -10.03 2.11
C PRO A 60 14.79 -8.67 2.72
N PHE A 61 13.87 -7.71 2.58
CA PHE A 61 14.04 -6.32 2.97
C PHE A 61 14.15 -6.05 4.46
N ARG A 62 13.39 -6.82 5.27
CA ARG A 62 13.35 -6.65 6.72
C ARG A 62 14.72 -6.81 7.37
N LYS A 63 15.57 -7.70 6.85
CA LYS A 63 16.89 -7.98 7.41
C LYS A 63 17.84 -6.79 7.24
N ASP A 64 17.84 -6.19 6.06
CA ASP A 64 18.77 -5.09 5.74
C ASP A 64 18.29 -3.76 6.29
N TYR A 65 16.97 -3.52 6.27
CA TYR A 65 16.38 -2.34 6.91
C TYR A 65 16.52 -2.35 8.45
N HIS A 66 16.51 -3.54 9.09
CA HIS A 66 16.77 -3.66 10.53
C HIS A 66 18.21 -3.40 10.94
N LYS A 67 19.18 -3.67 10.05
CA LYS A 67 20.60 -3.37 10.27
C LYS A 67 20.88 -1.87 10.17
N ARG A 68 20.30 -1.19 9.17
CA ARG A 68 20.65 0.20 8.81
C ARG A 68 19.95 1.25 9.67
N TYR A 69 18.69 1.02 10.03
CA TYR A 69 17.97 1.88 10.97
C TYR A 69 18.04 1.25 12.36
N ARG A 70 18.24 2.01 13.45
CA ARG A 70 18.19 1.54 14.84
C ARG A 70 17.16 2.38 15.61
N GLY A 71 16.28 1.74 16.38
CA GLY A 71 15.30 2.41 17.24
C GLY A 71 13.96 2.81 16.58
N LEU A 72 13.20 3.65 17.27
CA LEU A 72 11.82 4.08 16.93
C LEU A 72 11.70 4.84 15.60
N TRP A 73 12.80 5.37 15.07
CA TRP A 73 12.86 6.09 13.79
C TRP A 73 12.69 5.19 12.55
N LYS A 74 12.75 3.86 12.75
CA LYS A 74 12.42 2.85 11.72
C LYS A 74 11.01 3.01 11.17
N ILE A 75 10.06 3.30 12.04
CA ILE A 75 8.63 3.20 11.74
C ILE A 75 8.15 4.40 10.89
N PRO A 76 8.48 5.66 11.24
CA PRO A 76 8.09 6.81 10.43
C PRO A 76 8.73 6.81 9.03
N ALA A 77 10.01 6.42 8.93
CA ALA A 77 10.72 6.37 7.66
C ALA A 77 10.16 5.28 6.72
N PHE A 78 9.75 4.15 7.28
CA PHE A 78 9.12 3.06 6.54
C PHE A 78 7.69 3.44 6.09
N ILE A 79 6.90 4.04 6.99
CA ILE A 79 5.55 4.54 6.71
C ILE A 79 5.58 5.63 5.63
N GLY A 80 6.48 6.61 5.76
CA GLY A 80 6.59 7.71 4.79
C GLY A 80 6.95 7.22 3.38
N LYS A 81 7.75 6.15 3.28
CA LYS A 81 8.08 5.54 1.98
C LYS A 81 6.96 4.66 1.41
N MET A 82 5.95 4.27 2.20
CA MET A 82 4.80 3.45 1.77
C MET A 82 3.49 4.25 1.74
N TRP A 83 3.55 5.57 1.61
CA TRP A 83 2.38 6.43 1.73
C TRP A 83 1.27 6.10 0.72
N LEU A 84 1.61 5.74 -0.53
CA LEU A 84 0.62 5.35 -1.57
C LEU A 84 -0.09 4.03 -1.21
N PHE A 85 0.64 3.07 -0.67
CA PHE A 85 0.05 1.84 -0.16
C PHE A 85 -0.92 2.13 1.00
N LEU A 86 -0.52 2.98 1.94
CA LEU A 86 -1.35 3.34 3.09
C LEU A 86 -2.60 4.10 2.67
N MET A 87 -2.48 5.05 1.73
CA MET A 87 -3.65 5.75 1.18
C MET A 87 -4.62 4.78 0.51
N ASN A 88 -4.14 3.76 -0.20
CA ASN A 88 -5.00 2.73 -0.78
C ASN A 88 -5.74 1.89 0.26
N ILE A 89 -5.07 1.48 1.33
CA ILE A 89 -5.72 0.74 2.41
C ILE A 89 -6.81 1.61 3.07
N VAL A 90 -6.52 2.88 3.31
CA VAL A 90 -7.52 3.83 3.85
C VAL A 90 -8.69 3.98 2.88
N PHE A 91 -8.42 4.13 1.58
CA PHE A 91 -9.46 4.27 0.57
C PHE A 91 -10.34 3.02 0.46
N LEU A 92 -9.75 1.82 0.45
CA LEU A 92 -10.48 0.55 0.51
C LEU A 92 -11.38 0.44 1.74
N MET A 93 -10.89 0.87 2.91
CA MET A 93 -11.67 0.86 4.13
C MET A 93 -12.85 1.85 4.06
N LEU A 94 -12.64 3.04 3.51
CA LEU A 94 -13.70 4.03 3.30
C LEU A 94 -14.76 3.53 2.31
N VAL A 95 -14.36 2.83 1.26
CA VAL A 95 -15.27 2.14 0.33
C VAL A 95 -16.01 1.01 1.03
N GLY A 96 -15.31 0.20 1.82
CA GLY A 96 -15.89 -0.93 2.54
C GLY A 96 -16.94 -0.51 3.59
N VAL A 97 -16.72 0.62 4.27
CA VAL A 97 -17.67 1.22 5.22
C VAL A 97 -18.83 1.94 4.51
N GLY A 98 -18.75 2.10 3.18
CA GLY A 98 -19.77 2.80 2.39
C GLY A 98 -19.70 4.32 2.52
N PHE A 99 -18.60 4.86 3.04
CA PHE A 99 -18.37 6.31 3.11
C PHE A 99 -18.11 6.90 1.71
N ILE A 100 -17.44 6.14 0.85
CA ILE A 100 -17.24 6.48 -0.57
C ILE A 100 -18.07 5.51 -1.40
N THR A 101 -19.12 6.03 -2.04
CA THR A 101 -19.99 5.27 -2.93
C THR A 101 -19.84 5.74 -4.38
N LYS A 102 -20.18 4.85 -5.31
CA LYS A 102 -20.24 5.16 -6.75
C LYS A 102 -21.10 6.39 -7.07
N GLU A 103 -22.14 6.64 -6.28
CA GLU A 103 -23.09 7.76 -6.44
C GLU A 103 -22.44 9.11 -6.16
N GLN A 104 -21.59 9.18 -5.12
CA GLN A 104 -20.81 10.39 -4.83
C GLN A 104 -19.78 10.65 -5.93
N LEU A 105 -19.13 9.60 -6.43
CA LEU A 105 -18.11 9.72 -7.48
C LEU A 105 -18.72 10.16 -8.82
N SER A 106 -19.91 9.68 -9.17
CA SER A 106 -20.64 10.12 -10.36
C SER A 106 -21.19 11.54 -10.28
N ALA A 107 -21.27 12.14 -9.07
CA ALA A 107 -21.71 13.52 -8.91
C ALA A 107 -20.57 14.54 -9.12
N PHE A 108 -19.32 14.08 -9.11
CA PHE A 108 -18.12 14.91 -9.34
C PHE A 108 -17.60 14.87 -10.78
N VAL A 109 -18.10 13.95 -11.61
CA VAL A 109 -17.75 13.79 -13.04
C VAL A 109 -18.89 14.32 -13.89
#